data_AF-A0A3B9PCS4-F1
#
_entry.id   AF-A0A3B9PCS4-F1
#
_cell.length_a   1.000
_cell.length_b   1.000
_cell.length_c   1.000
_cell.angle_alpha   90.00
_cell.angle_beta   90.00
_cell.angle_gamma   90.00
#
_symmetry.space_group_name_H-M   'P 1'
#
loop_
_entity.id
_entity.type
_entity.pdbx_description
1 polymer ?
#
loop_
_entity_poly.entity_id
_entity_poly.type
_entity_poly.pdbx_seq_one_letter_code
_entity_poly.pdbx_strand_id
1 'polypeptide(L)'
;MDEIKILDLLNNGSQDELMTLPGIGPVLANRLIAARPFDSLEAAQRVNGISANMLKRIADADEEPEADTSKPVSDEPEPELGNGDETPAESPSTSIKEQIEEEDRKIKQEQSARQTEETLSDKFEEASKSHGSLRTILISSAITALVTILLTLAVLGGINGSLKFATSTQVQTMQREASQLSAQTDTFQQDLDGLRGRVDILEDMGDRTAALEAAQQQLAADQETLSQQVTDLQTEIAALNEKVTSQEEQTQRFETFLKDLQTSLIKLFTPQGGNQ
;
A
#
# COMPACT_ATOMS: atom_id res chain seq x y z
N MET A 1 24.24 24.06 -24.31
CA MET A 1 22.85 24.54 -24.23
C MET A 1 22.80 25.89 -23.53
N ASP A 2 22.18 26.89 -24.16
CA ASP A 2 22.01 28.22 -23.56
C ASP A 2 21.07 28.18 -22.35
N GLU A 3 21.34 28.96 -21.30
CA GLU A 3 20.52 28.99 -20.07
C GLU A 3 19.03 29.24 -20.34
N ILE A 4 18.72 30.11 -21.32
CA ILE A 4 17.35 30.42 -21.74
C ILE A 4 16.64 29.19 -22.33
N LYS A 5 17.36 28.34 -23.09
CA LYS A 5 16.80 27.09 -23.66
C LYS A 5 16.53 26.05 -22.58
N ILE A 6 17.44 25.95 -21.60
CA ILE A 6 17.25 25.05 -20.44
C ILE A 6 16.03 25.50 -19.62
N LEU A 7 15.87 26.81 -19.39
CA LEU A 7 14.73 27.36 -18.66
C LEU A 7 13.40 27.18 -19.40
N ASP A 8 13.40 27.32 -20.72
CA ASP A 8 12.23 27.01 -21.56
C ASP A 8 11.87 25.52 -21.49
N LEU A 9 12.84 24.62 -21.66
CA LEU A 9 12.65 23.17 -21.55
C LEU A 9 12.14 22.73 -20.16
N LEU A 10 12.68 23.34 -19.09
CA LEU A 10 12.22 23.10 -17.71
C LEU A 10 10.76 23.51 -17.49
N ASN A 11 10.29 24.55 -18.18
CA ASN A 11 8.91 25.08 -18.07
C ASN A 11 7.91 24.41 -19.02
N ASN A 12 8.31 24.11 -20.26
CA ASN A 12 7.39 23.71 -21.33
C ASN A 12 7.56 22.25 -21.79
N GLY A 13 8.71 21.61 -21.52
CA GLY A 13 8.98 20.23 -21.96
C GLY A 13 8.07 19.18 -21.33
N SER A 14 7.88 18.07 -22.03
CA SER A 14 7.20 16.86 -21.53
C SER A 14 8.06 16.09 -20.50
N GLN A 15 7.47 15.07 -19.86
CA GLN A 15 8.19 14.23 -18.90
C GLN A 15 9.37 13.49 -19.56
N ASP A 16 9.18 12.98 -20.77
CA ASP A 16 10.21 12.25 -21.51
C ASP A 16 11.36 13.17 -21.97
N GLU A 17 11.04 14.40 -22.41
CA GLU A 17 12.05 15.42 -22.78
C GLU A 17 12.83 15.96 -21.57
N LEU A 18 12.28 15.87 -20.35
CA LEU A 18 13.06 16.09 -19.13
C LEU A 18 13.94 14.89 -18.78
N MET A 19 13.53 13.66 -19.13
CA MET A 19 14.26 12.42 -18.83
C MET A 19 15.43 12.12 -19.77
N THR A 20 15.55 12.79 -20.92
CA THR A 20 16.76 12.76 -21.75
C THR A 20 17.93 13.53 -21.12
N LEU A 21 17.66 14.43 -20.16
CA LEU A 21 18.67 15.29 -19.55
C LEU A 21 19.55 14.53 -18.53
N PRO A 22 20.89 14.68 -18.58
CA PRO A 22 21.82 13.85 -17.82
C PRO A 22 21.69 13.97 -16.29
N GLY A 23 20.95 13.04 -15.70
CA GLY A 23 20.71 12.94 -14.25
C GLY A 23 19.26 13.18 -13.80
N ILE A 24 18.33 13.43 -14.73
CA ILE A 24 16.91 13.61 -14.42
C ILE A 24 16.15 12.30 -14.66
N GLY A 25 15.85 11.57 -13.58
CA GLY A 25 14.97 10.41 -13.63
C GLY A 25 13.47 10.77 -13.58
N PRO A 26 12.55 9.82 -13.78
CA PRO A 26 11.10 10.07 -13.82
C PRO A 26 10.56 10.76 -12.54
N VAL A 27 11.12 10.42 -11.38
CA VAL A 27 10.77 11.06 -10.09
C VAL A 27 11.18 12.54 -10.05
N LEU A 28 12.29 12.91 -10.69
CA LEU A 28 12.76 14.29 -10.81
C LEU A 28 11.98 15.06 -11.87
N ALA A 29 11.69 14.45 -13.03
CA ALA A 29 10.84 15.03 -14.06
C ALA A 29 9.44 15.38 -13.52
N ASN A 30 8.82 14.48 -12.75
CA ASN A 30 7.52 14.76 -12.12
C ASN A 30 7.58 15.87 -11.06
N ARG A 31 8.66 15.97 -10.27
CA ARG A 31 8.86 17.10 -9.34
C ARG A 31 9.06 18.42 -10.07
N LEU A 32 9.77 18.41 -11.19
CA LEU A 32 9.94 19.59 -12.06
C LEU A 32 8.61 20.06 -12.63
N ILE A 33 7.82 19.16 -13.23
CA ILE A 33 6.50 19.46 -13.77
C ILE A 33 5.57 20.04 -12.69
N ALA A 34 5.57 19.46 -11.49
CA ALA A 34 4.76 19.92 -10.36
C ALA A 34 5.22 21.24 -9.72
N ALA A 35 6.42 21.72 -10.02
CA ALA A 35 7.00 22.95 -9.45
C ALA A 35 7.07 24.11 -10.46
N ARG A 36 6.46 23.97 -11.65
CA ARG A 36 6.34 25.02 -12.66
C ARG A 36 5.42 26.16 -12.20
N PRO A 37 5.64 27.41 -12.66
CA PRO A 37 6.73 27.87 -13.52
C PRO A 37 8.01 28.25 -12.75
N PHE A 38 9.14 28.28 -13.45
CA PHE A 38 10.43 28.75 -12.97
C PHE A 38 10.86 30.03 -13.69
N ASP A 39 11.10 31.10 -12.94
CA ASP A 39 11.58 32.40 -13.49
C ASP A 39 13.09 32.42 -13.77
N SER A 40 13.86 31.48 -13.20
CA SER A 40 15.32 31.40 -13.38
C SER A 40 15.84 29.99 -13.10
N LEU A 41 17.08 29.72 -13.54
CA LEU A 41 17.77 28.45 -13.25
C LEU A 41 18.08 28.25 -11.76
N GLU A 42 18.12 29.33 -10.97
CA GLU A 42 18.22 29.28 -9.50
C GLU A 42 16.88 28.88 -8.86
N ALA A 43 15.74 29.26 -9.45
CA ALA A 43 14.42 28.80 -8.97
C ALA A 43 14.29 27.27 -9.11
N ALA A 44 14.77 26.70 -10.23
CA ALA A 44 14.80 25.26 -10.44
C ALA A 44 15.69 24.50 -9.41
N GLN A 45 16.76 25.12 -8.89
CA GLN A 45 17.61 24.52 -7.84
C GLN A 45 16.90 24.34 -6.50
N ARG A 46 15.73 24.97 -6.29
CA ARG A 46 14.91 24.78 -5.08
C ARG A 46 14.12 23.47 -5.13
N VAL A 47 14.05 22.79 -6.28
CA VAL A 47 13.44 21.47 -6.43
C VAL A 47 14.37 20.40 -5.87
N ASN A 48 13.91 19.68 -4.84
CA ASN A 48 14.72 18.71 -4.10
C ASN A 48 15.29 17.60 -5.02
N GLY A 49 16.62 17.59 -5.16
CA GLY A 49 17.40 16.69 -6.02
C GLY A 49 18.06 17.37 -7.23
N ILE A 50 17.79 18.65 -7.48
CA ILE A 50 18.50 19.45 -8.49
C ILE A 50 19.66 20.19 -7.83
N SER A 51 20.80 20.29 -8.52
CA SER A 51 21.98 21.02 -8.06
C SER A 51 22.61 21.83 -9.19
N ALA A 52 23.30 22.91 -8.85
CA ALA A 52 24.04 23.73 -9.82
C ALA A 52 25.00 22.90 -10.69
N ASN A 53 25.63 21.85 -10.13
CA ASN A 53 26.51 20.96 -10.88
C ASN A 53 25.77 20.08 -11.90
N MET A 54 24.53 19.66 -11.63
CA MET A 54 23.70 18.94 -12.61
C MET A 54 23.24 19.89 -13.72
N LEU A 55 22.75 21.08 -13.37
CA LEU A 55 22.33 22.09 -14.35
C LEU A 55 23.49 22.54 -15.24
N LYS A 56 24.70 22.67 -14.68
CA LYS A 56 25.90 22.92 -15.47
C LYS A 56 26.21 21.75 -16.41
N ARG A 57 26.15 20.50 -15.95
CA ARG A 57 26.34 19.33 -16.83
C ARG A 57 25.30 19.26 -17.96
N ILE A 58 24.08 19.77 -17.75
CA ILE A 58 23.05 19.91 -18.80
C ILE A 58 23.42 21.03 -19.78
N ALA A 59 23.94 22.17 -19.30
CA ALA A 59 24.43 23.24 -20.16
C ALA A 59 25.64 22.81 -21.01
N ASP A 60 26.57 22.06 -20.43
CA ASP A 60 27.79 21.57 -21.09
C ASP A 60 27.50 20.39 -22.07
N ALA A 61 26.34 19.73 -21.99
CA ALA A 61 26.03 18.49 -22.73
C ALA A 61 25.69 18.64 -24.23
N ASP A 62 25.62 19.85 -24.78
CA ASP A 62 25.49 20.06 -26.24
C ASP A 62 26.85 19.91 -26.98
N GLU A 63 27.98 19.90 -26.28
CA GLU A 63 29.30 19.72 -26.90
C GLU A 63 29.64 18.22 -27.05
N GLU A 64 28.90 17.52 -27.92
CA GLU A 64 29.30 16.19 -28.40
C GLU A 64 30.66 16.25 -29.12
N PRO A 65 31.50 15.22 -28.93
CA PRO A 65 31.39 14.08 -29.85
C PRO A 65 31.03 12.74 -29.18
N GLU A 66 30.39 11.91 -30.00
CA GLU A 66 30.02 10.51 -29.79
C GLU A 66 31.12 9.55 -29.29
N ALA A 67 30.65 8.43 -28.73
CA ALA A 67 31.37 7.18 -28.38
C ALA A 67 32.44 7.19 -27.26
N ASP A 68 32.16 6.43 -26.19
CA ASP A 68 32.72 5.06 -26.08
C ASP A 68 31.80 4.12 -25.27
N THR A 69 31.41 3.01 -25.87
CA THR A 69 30.73 1.90 -25.20
C THR A 69 31.71 0.76 -24.89
N SER A 70 32.54 0.90 -23.86
CA SER A 70 33.36 -0.21 -23.32
C SER A 70 33.58 -0.14 -21.79
N LYS A 71 33.36 -1.29 -21.15
CA LYS A 71 33.73 -1.62 -19.76
C LYS A 71 35.24 -1.95 -19.67
N PRO A 72 35.90 -2.00 -18.49
CA PRO A 72 35.30 -2.22 -17.16
C PRO A 72 35.76 -1.29 -16.01
N VAL A 73 34.98 -1.31 -14.93
CA VAL A 73 35.43 -0.92 -13.58
C VAL A 73 35.76 -2.21 -12.81
N SER A 74 36.88 -2.21 -12.09
CA SER A 74 37.38 -3.36 -11.31
C SER A 74 36.70 -3.46 -9.94
N ASP A 75 36.70 -4.64 -9.35
CA ASP A 75 36.45 -4.82 -7.91
C ASP A 75 37.48 -4.07 -7.07
N GLU A 76 37.03 -3.41 -5.98
CA GLU A 76 37.45 -3.63 -4.58
C GLU A 76 36.75 -2.58 -3.65
N PRO A 77 36.07 -2.97 -2.55
CA PRO A 77 35.42 -2.02 -1.65
C PRO A 77 36.15 -1.82 -0.30
N GLU A 78 36.44 -0.57 0.04
CA GLU A 78 36.68 -0.09 1.42
C GLU A 78 35.77 1.15 1.67
N PRO A 79 35.21 1.32 2.88
CA PRO A 79 35.96 1.98 3.95
C PRO A 79 35.76 1.39 5.37
N GLU A 80 36.70 1.71 6.26
CA GLU A 80 36.62 1.39 7.70
C GLU A 80 36.48 2.67 8.57
N LEU A 81 35.92 2.50 9.78
CA LEU A 81 35.96 3.39 10.96
C LEU A 81 35.23 4.75 10.94
N GLY A 82 34.54 5.03 12.06
CA GLY A 82 33.88 6.32 12.35
C GLY A 82 33.00 6.29 13.60
N ASN A 83 33.60 6.25 14.81
CA ASN A 83 32.87 6.12 16.07
C ASN A 83 32.03 7.35 16.46
N GLY A 84 30.93 7.11 17.16
CA GLY A 84 30.21 8.07 17.99
C GLY A 84 29.71 7.37 19.26
N ASP A 85 30.15 7.83 20.43
CA ASP A 85 29.84 7.26 21.76
C ASP A 85 28.72 8.06 22.44
N GLU A 86 27.89 7.40 23.25
CA GLU A 86 27.31 7.95 24.50
C GLU A 86 26.47 6.89 25.25
N THR A 87 27.12 6.26 26.24
CA THR A 87 26.46 5.80 27.48
C THR A 87 26.12 7.04 28.35
N PRO A 88 25.12 7.04 29.28
CA PRO A 88 24.98 5.98 30.30
C PRO A 88 23.59 5.65 30.91
N ALA A 89 23.55 4.43 31.46
CA ALA A 89 22.89 3.98 32.70
C ALA A 89 21.53 4.57 33.17
N GLU A 90 20.57 3.66 33.41
CA GLU A 90 20.11 3.41 34.79
C GLU A 90 19.57 1.97 34.97
N SER A 91 19.50 1.50 36.22
CA SER A 91 18.76 0.29 36.65
C SER A 91 17.66 0.72 37.60
N PRO A 92 16.57 -0.06 37.74
CA PRO A 92 16.48 -0.78 39.01
C PRO A 92 15.85 -2.18 38.93
N SER A 93 16.21 -3.03 39.91
CA SER A 93 15.51 -4.28 40.24
C SER A 93 14.89 -4.17 41.63
N THR A 94 13.60 -4.45 41.79
CA THR A 94 13.01 -4.73 43.12
C THR A 94 11.67 -5.49 43.04
N SER A 95 11.46 -6.35 44.05
CA SER A 95 10.21 -6.94 44.59
C SER A 95 9.05 -7.35 43.64
N ILE A 96 8.57 -8.60 43.59
CA ILE A 96 8.06 -9.52 44.65
C ILE A 96 6.70 -9.08 45.23
N LYS A 97 5.75 -10.06 45.30
CA LYS A 97 4.42 -10.03 45.95
C LYS A 97 3.35 -9.16 45.24
N GLU A 98 2.06 -9.49 45.22
CA GLU A 98 1.29 -10.67 45.70
C GLU A 98 -0.10 -10.75 45.01
N GLN A 99 -0.89 -11.77 45.37
CA GLN A 99 -2.35 -12.02 45.23
C GLN A 99 -2.66 -13.32 44.47
N ILE A 100 -3.54 -14.23 44.93
CA ILE A 100 -4.28 -14.41 46.21
C ILE A 100 -4.52 -15.95 46.33
N GLU A 101 -4.11 -16.64 47.40
CA GLU A 101 -4.87 -16.97 48.63
C GLU A 101 -6.18 -17.78 48.37
N GLU A 102 -6.20 -19.10 48.64
CA GLU A 102 -6.78 -19.79 49.83
C GLU A 102 -8.23 -20.30 49.61
N GLU A 103 -8.76 -21.34 50.29
CA GLU A 103 -8.14 -22.49 51.02
C GLU A 103 -8.65 -23.82 50.34
N ASP A 104 -8.82 -25.03 50.87
CA ASP A 104 -8.83 -25.60 52.23
C ASP A 104 -8.26 -27.05 52.27
N ARG A 105 -8.07 -27.51 53.50
CA ARG A 105 -7.90 -28.86 54.09
C ARG A 105 -8.81 -29.96 53.50
N LYS A 106 -8.59 -31.27 53.75
CA LYS A 106 -7.49 -32.03 54.40
C LYS A 106 -7.54 -33.53 54.03
N ILE A 107 -6.35 -34.14 53.98
CA ILE A 107 -5.98 -35.42 54.65
C ILE A 107 -7.10 -36.48 54.85
N LYS A 108 -7.04 -37.52 53.99
CA LYS A 108 -7.10 -38.97 54.32
C LYS A 108 -8.41 -39.57 54.90
N GLN A 109 -8.95 -40.61 54.22
CA GLN A 109 -8.97 -42.04 54.65
C GLN A 109 -10.15 -42.84 54.04
N GLU A 110 -9.85 -44.07 53.60
CA GLU A 110 -10.71 -45.24 53.36
C GLU A 110 -12.21 -45.10 53.01
N GLN A 111 -12.54 -45.47 51.77
CA GLN A 111 -13.34 -46.69 51.53
C GLN A 111 -12.47 -47.60 50.64
N SER A 112 -12.06 -48.82 51.03
CA SER A 112 -12.87 -50.01 51.34
C SER A 112 -13.93 -50.26 50.27
N ALA A 113 -13.67 -50.98 49.17
CA ALA A 113 -13.15 -52.36 49.04
C ALA A 113 -14.12 -53.45 49.55
N ARG A 114 -14.87 -54.06 48.63
CA ARG A 114 -15.23 -55.49 48.61
C ARG A 114 -15.89 -55.88 47.29
N GLN A 115 -15.83 -57.18 46.97
CA GLN A 115 -16.39 -57.85 45.79
C GLN A 115 -15.74 -57.39 44.46
N THR A 116 -15.16 -58.27 43.63
CA THR A 116 -15.37 -59.73 43.51
C THR A 116 -14.06 -60.52 43.63
N GLU A 117 -13.80 -61.06 44.81
CA GLU A 117 -13.35 -62.46 44.92
C GLU A 117 -14.59 -63.36 45.05
N GLU A 118 -14.39 -64.68 44.92
CA GLU A 118 -15.38 -65.77 45.07
C GLU A 118 -16.10 -66.27 43.80
N THR A 119 -15.33 -66.87 42.90
CA THR A 119 -15.74 -68.15 42.26
C THR A 119 -14.63 -69.19 42.42
N LEU A 120 -14.57 -69.80 43.61
CA LEU A 120 -13.82 -71.03 43.85
C LEU A 120 -14.46 -72.20 43.08
N SER A 121 -13.66 -73.02 42.38
CA SER A 121 -13.38 -74.39 42.86
C SER A 121 -12.46 -75.19 41.92
N ASP A 122 -11.51 -75.89 42.53
CA ASP A 122 -10.99 -77.21 42.16
C ASP A 122 -10.59 -77.57 40.72
N LYS A 123 -9.27 -77.64 40.47
CA LYS A 123 -8.66 -78.91 40.03
C LYS A 123 -7.16 -79.02 40.38
N PHE A 124 -6.82 -79.96 41.27
CA PHE A 124 -5.49 -80.52 41.63
C PHE A 124 -4.33 -79.53 41.88
N GLU A 125 -3.71 -79.44 43.07
CA GLU A 125 -3.08 -80.47 43.95
C GLU A 125 -1.92 -81.28 43.34
N GLU A 126 -0.94 -81.53 44.21
CA GLU A 126 0.30 -82.31 44.07
C GLU A 126 1.28 -81.90 42.93
N ALA A 127 2.61 -81.83 43.14
CA ALA A 127 3.39 -82.45 44.20
C ALA A 127 4.50 -81.53 44.77
N SER A 128 4.61 -81.48 46.10
CA SER A 128 5.79 -80.90 46.77
C SER A 128 6.94 -81.90 46.75
N LYS A 129 8.02 -81.61 46.01
CA LYS A 129 9.28 -82.39 46.09
C LYS A 129 10.53 -81.69 45.55
N SER A 130 11.11 -80.81 46.37
CA SER A 130 12.57 -80.74 46.62
C SER A 130 12.89 -79.54 47.50
N HIS A 131 13.15 -79.75 48.80
CA HIS A 131 13.82 -78.73 49.63
C HIS A 131 15.35 -78.79 49.43
N GLY A 132 15.76 -78.88 48.16
CA GLY A 132 17.13 -78.86 47.67
C GLY A 132 17.26 -77.78 46.61
N SER A 133 18.16 -76.84 46.83
CA SER A 133 18.53 -75.78 45.89
C SER A 133 17.56 -74.59 45.69
N LEU A 134 16.81 -74.19 46.73
CA LEU A 134 16.25 -72.82 46.81
C LEU A 134 17.31 -71.74 46.57
N ARG A 135 18.57 -72.01 46.97
CA ARG A 135 19.72 -71.14 46.66
C ARG A 135 19.95 -70.95 45.17
N THR A 136 19.82 -71.97 44.30
CA THR A 136 20.00 -71.77 42.86
C THR A 136 18.84 -71.03 42.21
N ILE A 137 17.62 -71.09 42.78
CA ILE A 137 16.47 -70.28 42.30
C ILE A 137 16.68 -68.81 42.65
N LEU A 138 17.16 -68.51 43.86
CA LEU A 138 17.53 -67.13 44.24
C LEU A 138 18.72 -66.60 43.44
N ILE A 139 19.74 -67.44 43.21
CA ILE A 139 20.91 -67.08 42.40
C ILE A 139 20.53 -66.89 40.92
N SER A 140 19.69 -67.75 40.33
CA SER A 140 19.25 -67.58 38.94
C SER A 140 18.38 -66.33 38.78
N SER A 141 17.49 -66.03 39.73
CA SER A 141 16.71 -64.79 39.77
C SER A 141 17.61 -63.55 39.84
N ALA A 142 18.63 -63.55 40.71
CA ALA A 142 19.61 -62.47 40.82
C ALA A 142 20.45 -62.29 39.54
N ILE A 143 20.85 -63.40 38.89
CA ILE A 143 21.56 -63.36 37.60
C ILE A 143 20.66 -62.81 36.51
N THR A 144 19.40 -63.25 36.40
CA THR A 144 18.48 -62.71 35.39
C THR A 144 18.18 -61.23 35.62
N ALA A 145 18.06 -60.78 36.88
CA ALA A 145 17.90 -59.37 37.20
C ALA A 145 19.14 -58.52 36.84
N LEU A 146 20.35 -59.04 37.08
CA LEU A 146 21.58 -58.37 36.63
C LEU A 146 21.67 -58.32 35.10
N VAL A 147 21.30 -59.41 34.41
CA VAL A 147 21.29 -59.46 32.93
C VAL A 147 20.24 -58.50 32.35
N THR A 148 19.04 -58.38 32.93
CA THR A 148 18.06 -57.39 32.46
C THR A 148 18.50 -55.96 32.75
N ILE A 149 19.07 -55.66 33.92
CA ILE A 149 19.63 -54.34 34.22
C ILE A 149 20.77 -53.98 33.24
N LEU A 150 21.68 -54.91 32.95
CA LEU A 150 22.75 -54.72 31.97
C LEU A 150 22.21 -54.58 30.54
N LEU A 151 21.15 -55.31 30.17
CA LEU A 151 20.46 -55.17 28.88
C LEU A 151 19.78 -53.80 28.75
N THR A 152 19.08 -53.34 29.79
CA THR A 152 18.46 -52.01 29.83
C THR A 152 19.52 -50.91 29.76
N LEU A 153 20.66 -51.06 30.46
CA LEU A 153 21.80 -50.14 30.37
C LEU A 153 22.46 -50.17 28.98
N ALA A 154 22.56 -51.34 28.33
CA ALA A 154 23.11 -51.46 26.98
C ALA A 154 22.17 -50.86 25.92
N VAL A 155 20.86 -51.04 26.06
CA VAL A 155 19.85 -50.41 25.19
C VAL A 155 19.82 -48.89 25.40
N LEU A 156 19.78 -48.42 26.65
CA LEU A 156 19.81 -46.99 26.98
C LEU A 156 21.12 -46.33 26.57
N GLY A 157 22.25 -47.03 26.73
CA GLY A 157 23.57 -46.61 26.25
C GLY A 157 23.70 -46.59 24.73
N GLY A 158 23.08 -47.55 24.03
CA GLY A 158 23.01 -47.57 22.57
C GLY A 158 22.12 -46.45 22.01
N ILE A 159 20.99 -46.18 22.66
CA ILE A 159 20.08 -45.07 22.29
C ILE A 159 20.75 -43.73 22.56
N ASN A 160 21.31 -43.50 23.75
CA ASN A 160 22.05 -42.25 24.05
C ASN A 160 23.32 -42.11 23.20
N GLY A 161 24.01 -43.21 22.86
CA GLY A 161 25.14 -43.22 21.94
C GLY A 161 24.78 -42.91 20.48
N SER A 162 23.49 -42.97 20.12
CA SER A 162 22.98 -42.54 18.81
C SER A 162 22.72 -41.03 18.72
N LEU A 163 22.73 -40.31 19.86
CA LEU A 163 22.80 -38.85 19.87
C LEU A 163 24.18 -38.41 19.40
N LYS A 164 24.37 -38.37 18.08
CA LYS A 164 25.36 -37.48 17.47
C LYS A 164 24.99 -36.05 17.86
N PHE A 165 25.56 -35.57 18.96
CA PHE A 165 25.65 -34.14 19.24
C PHE A 165 26.23 -33.50 17.98
N ALA A 166 25.43 -32.67 17.31
CA ALA A 166 25.89 -31.90 16.16
C ALA A 166 27.12 -31.12 16.62
N THR A 167 28.25 -31.32 15.95
CA THR A 167 29.47 -30.58 16.29
C THR A 167 29.17 -29.10 16.21
N SER A 168 29.75 -28.26 17.07
CA SER A 168 29.35 -26.85 17.20
C SER A 168 29.36 -26.09 15.86
N THR A 169 30.21 -26.53 14.92
CA THR A 169 30.23 -26.13 13.50
C THR A 169 28.93 -26.41 12.75
N GLN A 170 28.32 -27.60 12.86
CA GLN A 170 27.04 -27.93 12.23
C GLN A 170 25.89 -27.12 12.83
N VAL A 171 25.88 -26.93 14.15
CA VAL A 171 24.89 -26.05 14.81
C VAL A 171 25.03 -24.62 14.28
N GLN A 172 26.26 -24.12 14.16
CA GLN A 172 26.54 -22.78 13.63
C GLN A 172 26.19 -22.64 12.13
N THR A 173 26.36 -23.69 11.32
CA THR A 173 25.89 -23.71 9.92
C THR A 173 24.36 -23.69 9.85
N MET A 174 23.66 -24.58 10.55
CA MET A 174 22.19 -24.60 10.56
C MET A 174 21.59 -23.31 11.12
N GLN A 175 22.25 -22.67 12.09
CA GLN A 175 21.85 -21.36 12.60
C GLN A 175 21.98 -20.26 11.52
N ARG A 176 23.05 -20.27 10.71
CA ARG A 176 23.21 -19.35 9.57
C ARG A 176 22.16 -19.61 8.49
N GLU A 177 21.91 -20.87 8.15
CA GLU A 177 20.87 -21.26 7.18
C GLU A 177 19.47 -20.83 7.66
N ALA A 178 19.17 -20.98 8.94
CA ALA A 178 17.92 -20.50 9.54
C ALA A 178 17.81 -18.97 9.55
N SER A 179 18.89 -18.23 9.88
CA SER A 179 18.91 -16.76 9.78
C SER A 179 18.75 -16.27 8.33
N GLN A 180 19.36 -16.97 7.36
CA GLN A 180 19.18 -16.67 5.94
C GLN A 180 17.74 -16.93 5.47
N LEU A 181 17.13 -18.03 5.92
CA LEU A 181 15.73 -18.33 5.60
C LEU A 181 14.76 -17.33 6.26
N SER A 182 15.07 -16.84 7.46
CA SER A 182 14.35 -15.73 8.09
C SER A 182 14.42 -14.48 7.20
N ALA A 183 15.63 -14.03 6.84
CA ALA A 183 15.80 -12.84 6.01
C ALA A 183 15.13 -12.94 4.63
N GLN A 184 15.09 -14.14 4.04
CA GLN A 184 14.30 -14.40 2.82
C GLN A 184 12.78 -14.31 3.07
N THR A 185 12.30 -14.80 4.20
CA THR A 185 10.89 -14.68 4.63
C THR A 185 10.52 -13.21 4.86
N ASP A 186 11.38 -12.46 5.54
CA ASP A 186 11.23 -11.01 5.78
C ASP A 186 11.20 -10.23 4.45
N THR A 187 12.04 -10.61 3.48
CA THR A 187 12.04 -10.05 2.12
C THR A 187 10.73 -10.37 1.38
N PHE A 188 10.26 -11.62 1.40
CA PHE A 188 8.98 -11.99 0.78
C PHE A 188 7.78 -11.32 1.45
N GLN A 189 7.82 -11.08 2.77
CA GLN A 189 6.81 -10.32 3.48
C GLN A 189 6.78 -8.87 2.98
N GLN A 190 7.94 -8.22 2.86
CA GLN A 190 8.07 -6.87 2.30
C GLN A 190 7.60 -6.79 0.83
N ASP A 191 7.94 -7.78 0.00
CA ASP A 191 7.47 -7.86 -1.39
C ASP A 191 5.95 -8.06 -1.48
N LEU A 192 5.34 -8.85 -0.60
CA LEU A 192 3.89 -9.06 -0.55
C LEU A 192 3.15 -7.79 -0.10
N ASP A 193 3.67 -7.05 0.88
CA ASP A 193 3.08 -5.77 1.30
C ASP A 193 3.32 -4.67 0.25
N GLY A 194 4.45 -4.70 -0.47
CA GLY A 194 4.68 -3.86 -1.66
C GLY A 194 3.73 -4.19 -2.83
N LEU A 195 3.43 -5.46 -3.05
CA LEU A 195 2.42 -5.89 -4.03
C LEU A 195 1.01 -5.49 -3.60
N ARG A 196 0.67 -5.60 -2.31
CA ARG A 196 -0.61 -5.11 -1.76
C ARG A 196 -0.78 -3.61 -1.98
N GLY A 197 0.22 -2.79 -1.66
CA GLY A 197 0.18 -1.35 -1.93
C GLY A 197 0.08 -1.01 -3.42
N ARG A 198 0.63 -1.85 -4.31
CA ARG A 198 0.44 -1.70 -5.77
C ARG A 198 -0.95 -2.09 -6.25
N VAL A 199 -1.62 -3.04 -5.60
CA VAL A 199 -3.02 -3.38 -5.90
C VAL A 199 -3.95 -2.27 -5.42
N ASP A 200 -3.72 -1.74 -4.22
CA ASP A 200 -4.44 -0.59 -3.64
C ASP A 200 -4.39 0.66 -4.57
N ILE A 201 -3.20 0.97 -5.11
CA ILE A 201 -3.03 2.04 -6.12
C ILE A 201 -3.78 1.73 -7.44
N LEU A 202 -3.86 0.46 -7.86
CA LEU A 202 -4.60 0.08 -9.07
C LEU A 202 -6.12 0.11 -8.85
N GLU A 203 -6.59 -0.10 -7.61
CA GLU A 203 -7.99 0.05 -7.20
C GLU A 203 -8.40 1.53 -7.17
N ASP A 204 -7.58 2.41 -6.57
CA ASP A 204 -7.74 3.89 -6.66
C ASP A 204 -7.75 4.38 -8.12
N MET A 205 -6.85 3.87 -8.98
CA MET A 205 -6.86 4.21 -10.40
C MET A 205 -8.12 3.71 -11.12
N GLY A 206 -8.72 2.60 -10.67
CA GLY A 206 -10.02 2.11 -11.16
C GLY A 206 -11.16 3.06 -10.80
N ASP A 207 -11.31 3.39 -9.52
CA ASP A 207 -12.34 4.31 -9.03
C ASP A 207 -12.21 5.71 -9.66
N ARG A 208 -10.97 6.22 -9.81
CA ARG A 208 -10.71 7.49 -10.48
C ARG A 208 -10.99 7.45 -11.98
N THR A 209 -10.86 6.30 -12.63
CA THR A 209 -11.27 6.12 -14.03
C THR A 209 -12.80 6.12 -14.16
N ALA A 210 -13.52 5.44 -13.25
CA ALA A 210 -14.98 5.49 -13.20
C ALA A 210 -15.50 6.90 -12.91
N ALA A 211 -14.84 7.65 -12.02
CA ALA A 211 -15.16 9.06 -11.75
C ALA A 211 -14.88 9.97 -12.97
N LEU A 212 -13.82 9.71 -13.73
CA LEU A 212 -13.53 10.41 -14.99
C LEU A 212 -14.61 10.14 -16.05
N GLU A 213 -15.04 8.88 -16.20
CA GLU A 213 -16.11 8.51 -17.14
C GLU A 213 -17.43 9.17 -16.74
N ALA A 214 -17.80 9.14 -15.46
CA ALA A 214 -19.00 9.81 -14.96
C ALA A 214 -18.95 11.34 -15.20
N ALA A 215 -17.80 11.97 -15.00
CA ALA A 215 -17.61 13.40 -15.30
C ALA A 215 -17.72 13.70 -16.80
N GLN A 216 -17.21 12.81 -17.67
CA GLN A 216 -17.34 12.93 -19.13
C GLN A 216 -18.79 12.75 -19.59
N GLN A 217 -19.54 11.81 -19.00
CA GLN A 217 -20.97 11.62 -19.27
C GLN A 217 -21.78 12.85 -18.83
N GLN A 218 -21.49 13.42 -17.66
CA GLN A 218 -22.12 14.66 -17.19
C GLN A 218 -21.83 15.83 -18.13
N LEU A 219 -20.58 16.03 -18.54
CA LEU A 219 -20.19 17.11 -19.45
C LEU A 219 -20.93 17.02 -20.81
N ALA A 220 -21.17 15.81 -21.32
CA ALA A 220 -21.96 15.61 -22.53
C ALA A 220 -23.45 15.97 -22.33
N ALA A 221 -24.03 15.64 -21.17
CA ALA A 221 -25.40 16.02 -20.83
C ALA A 221 -25.55 17.55 -20.59
N ASP A 222 -24.55 18.18 -19.99
CA ASP A 222 -24.50 19.63 -19.80
C ASP A 222 -24.37 20.36 -21.16
N GLN A 223 -23.57 19.82 -22.09
CA GLN A 223 -23.42 20.36 -23.45
C GLN A 223 -24.74 20.30 -24.24
N GLU A 224 -25.46 19.17 -24.18
CA GLU A 224 -26.78 19.04 -24.83
C GLU A 224 -27.81 19.99 -24.20
N THR A 225 -27.81 20.11 -22.87
CA THR A 225 -28.67 21.06 -22.13
C THR A 225 -28.40 22.50 -22.53
N LEU A 226 -27.13 22.90 -22.68
CA LEU A 226 -26.72 24.23 -23.12
C LEU A 226 -27.12 24.49 -24.59
N SER A 227 -27.00 23.48 -25.46
CA SER A 227 -27.42 23.52 -26.86
C SER A 227 -28.93 23.77 -26.99
N GLN A 228 -29.74 23.08 -26.18
CA GLN A 228 -31.18 23.30 -26.13
C GLN A 228 -31.51 24.70 -25.61
N GLN A 229 -30.88 25.16 -24.52
CA GLN A 229 -31.09 26.53 -24.00
C GLN A 229 -30.76 27.62 -25.03
N VAL A 230 -29.71 27.45 -25.83
CA VAL A 230 -29.38 28.38 -26.93
C VAL A 230 -30.46 28.36 -28.03
N THR A 231 -31.05 27.20 -28.31
CA THR A 231 -32.15 27.06 -29.29
C THR A 231 -33.45 27.70 -28.77
N ASP A 232 -33.76 27.53 -27.48
CA ASP A 232 -34.90 28.13 -26.81
C ASP A 232 -34.78 29.66 -26.78
N LEU A 233 -33.60 30.20 -26.43
CA LEU A 233 -33.31 31.63 -26.45
C LEU A 233 -33.41 32.24 -27.87
N GLN A 234 -32.94 31.54 -28.91
CA GLN A 234 -33.14 31.98 -30.30
C GLN A 234 -34.63 32.05 -30.67
N THR A 235 -35.42 31.10 -30.19
CA THR A 235 -36.88 31.05 -30.42
C THR A 235 -37.58 32.19 -29.67
N GLU A 236 -37.19 32.48 -28.42
CA GLU A 236 -37.73 33.62 -27.65
C GLU A 236 -37.36 34.97 -28.29
N ILE A 237 -36.13 35.13 -28.78
CA ILE A 237 -35.69 36.33 -29.51
C ILE A 237 -36.50 36.53 -30.80
N ALA A 238 -36.79 35.45 -31.55
CA ALA A 238 -37.62 35.53 -32.75
C ALA A 238 -39.05 35.98 -32.43
N ALA A 239 -39.69 35.39 -31.40
CA ALA A 239 -41.03 35.77 -30.95
C ALA A 239 -41.08 37.21 -30.38
N LEU A 240 -40.02 37.65 -29.69
CA LEU A 240 -39.91 39.03 -29.21
C LEU A 240 -39.80 40.03 -30.38
N ASN A 241 -39.07 39.68 -31.44
CA ASN A 241 -38.95 40.52 -32.63
C ASN A 241 -40.29 40.64 -33.38
N GLU A 242 -41.01 39.55 -33.59
CA GLU A 242 -42.38 39.56 -34.16
C GLU A 242 -43.33 40.47 -33.35
N LYS A 243 -43.26 40.39 -32.02
CA LYS A 243 -44.03 41.24 -31.11
C LYS A 243 -43.67 42.73 -31.24
N VAL A 244 -42.40 43.07 -31.44
CA VAL A 244 -41.95 44.45 -31.72
C VAL A 244 -42.52 44.93 -33.06
N THR A 245 -42.41 44.16 -34.13
CA THR A 245 -43.00 44.51 -35.44
C THR A 245 -44.52 44.73 -35.34
N SER A 246 -45.24 43.86 -34.62
CA SER A 246 -46.68 44.04 -34.41
C SER A 246 -47.02 45.31 -33.61
N GLN A 247 -46.18 45.70 -32.64
CA GLN A 247 -46.35 46.94 -31.89
C GLN A 247 -46.06 48.19 -32.76
N GLU A 248 -45.09 48.12 -33.67
CA GLU A 248 -44.82 49.17 -34.65
C GLU A 248 -45.98 49.33 -35.64
N GLU A 249 -46.53 48.23 -36.19
CA GLU A 249 -47.71 48.27 -37.05
C GLU A 249 -48.93 48.90 -36.34
N GLN A 250 -49.20 48.51 -35.09
CA GLN A 250 -50.27 49.10 -34.29
C GLN A 250 -50.08 50.61 -34.11
N THR A 251 -48.83 51.05 -33.88
CA THR A 251 -48.47 52.46 -33.73
C THR A 251 -48.67 53.25 -35.04
N GLN A 252 -48.20 52.72 -36.17
CA GLN A 252 -48.39 53.34 -37.49
C GLN A 252 -49.87 53.45 -37.88
N ARG A 253 -50.68 52.43 -37.56
CA ARG A 253 -52.14 52.43 -37.79
C ARG A 253 -52.86 53.43 -36.89
N PHE A 254 -52.42 53.59 -35.64
CA PHE A 254 -52.94 54.61 -34.72
C PHE A 254 -52.57 56.03 -35.19
N GLU A 255 -51.33 56.27 -35.64
CA GLU A 255 -50.93 57.54 -36.26
C GLU A 255 -51.78 57.89 -37.49
N THR A 256 -52.08 56.90 -38.34
CA THR A 256 -52.90 57.07 -39.53
C THR A 256 -54.33 57.46 -39.14
N PHE A 257 -54.92 56.74 -38.18
CA PHE A 257 -56.22 57.06 -37.60
C PHE A 257 -56.27 58.48 -37.01
N LEU A 258 -55.23 58.94 -36.31
CA LEU A 258 -55.17 60.32 -35.80
C LEU A 258 -55.12 61.37 -36.93
N LYS A 259 -54.39 61.10 -38.02
CA LYS A 259 -54.33 61.98 -39.21
C LYS A 259 -55.68 62.03 -39.94
N ASP A 260 -56.38 60.91 -40.06
CA ASP A 260 -57.72 60.83 -40.64
C ASP A 260 -58.78 61.54 -39.76
N LEU A 261 -58.68 61.38 -38.43
CA LEU A 261 -59.52 62.08 -37.46
C LEU A 261 -59.29 63.59 -37.52
N GLN A 262 -58.04 64.04 -37.55
CA GLN A 262 -57.67 65.46 -37.71
C GLN A 262 -58.24 66.03 -39.02
N THR A 263 -58.06 65.32 -40.13
CA THR A 263 -58.57 65.73 -41.45
C THR A 263 -60.10 65.82 -41.47
N SER A 264 -60.78 64.87 -40.83
CA SER A 264 -62.24 64.85 -40.71
C SER A 264 -62.77 65.99 -39.84
N LEU A 265 -62.09 66.31 -38.72
CA LEU A 265 -62.42 67.46 -37.87
C LEU A 265 -62.22 68.78 -38.62
N ILE A 266 -61.07 68.97 -39.29
CA ILE A 266 -60.83 70.17 -40.12
C ILE A 266 -61.95 70.34 -41.14
N LYS A 267 -62.32 69.29 -41.88
CA LYS A 267 -63.38 69.31 -42.89
C LYS A 267 -64.78 69.66 -42.35
N LEU A 268 -65.05 69.43 -41.05
CA LEU A 268 -66.28 69.84 -40.39
C LEU A 268 -66.27 71.31 -39.94
N PHE A 269 -65.09 71.89 -39.70
CA PHE A 269 -64.94 73.29 -39.26
C PHE A 269 -64.60 74.27 -40.40
N THR A 270 -64.17 73.81 -41.58
CA THR A 270 -64.08 74.66 -42.78
C THR A 270 -65.48 74.94 -43.34
N PRO A 271 -65.99 76.18 -43.34
CA PRO A 271 -67.31 76.48 -43.88
C PRO A 271 -67.32 76.32 -45.41
N GLN A 272 -68.35 75.66 -45.96
CA GLN A 272 -68.61 75.68 -47.41
C GLN A 272 -69.16 77.06 -47.82
N GLY A 273 -68.27 77.99 -48.10
CA GLY A 273 -68.57 79.32 -48.64
C GLY A 273 -67.46 79.76 -49.61
N GLY A 274 -67.75 79.95 -50.91
CA GLY A 274 -69.02 79.72 -51.59
C GLY A 274 -68.92 79.79 -53.11
N ASN A 275 -70.08 79.78 -53.79
CA ASN A 275 -70.15 79.84 -55.25
C ASN A 275 -70.01 81.30 -55.77
N GLN A 276 -68.86 81.63 -56.37
CA GLN A 276 -68.71 82.34 -57.67
C GLN A 276 -67.25 82.68 -57.95
#